data_AF-A0A9E3V9P3-F1
#
_entry.id   AF-A0A9E3V9P3-F1
#
_cell.length_a   1.000
_cell.length_b   1.000
_cell.length_c   1.000
_cell.angle_alpha   90.00
_cell.angle_beta   90.00
_cell.angle_gamma   90.00
#
_symmetry.space_group_name_H-M   'P 1'
#
loop_
_entity.id
_entity.type
_entity.pdbx_description
1 polymer ?
#
loop_
_entity_poly.entity_id
_entity_poly.type
_entity_poly.pdbx_seq_one_letter_code
_entity_poly.pdbx_strand_id
1 'polypeptide(L)'
;MLRAVHAVSFLGLAAAAVAGIHPEVEQLWRALAQPYHCGTAPSPLGLAAALLALVGAVVLLASLVRRRSAPLWASGGILVALASSLAAQGHDVSRRSAAGANALFLATGRELFLPMNGTLQQHGEVPRDLAAWSQALAKAAETVPLAYRGRLFARVEPSVASGEEQGDRPPGTVLVAVGPDAVSFSLRFVGIDGDGRPALLSDERGAAVELRGVFNPDTPPQSGD
;
A
#
# COMPACT_ATOMS: atom_id res chain seq x y z
N MET A 1 -42.06 -24.54 -4.72
CA MET A 1 -40.94 -24.59 -3.74
C MET A 1 -39.58 -24.72 -4.42
N LEU A 2 -39.32 -25.71 -5.27
CA LEU A 2 -37.99 -25.95 -5.88
C LEU A 2 -37.34 -24.72 -6.55
N ARG A 3 -38.12 -23.89 -7.26
CA ARG A 3 -37.63 -22.65 -7.91
C ARG A 3 -37.08 -21.62 -6.92
N ALA A 4 -37.75 -21.48 -5.77
CA ALA A 4 -37.35 -20.54 -4.73
C ALA A 4 -36.07 -21.05 -4.04
N VAL A 5 -36.01 -22.35 -3.72
CA VAL A 5 -34.82 -22.98 -3.14
C VAL A 5 -33.62 -22.81 -4.05
N HIS A 6 -33.76 -23.12 -5.35
CA HIS A 6 -32.70 -22.92 -6.35
C HIS A 6 -32.18 -21.48 -6.36
N ALA A 7 -33.08 -20.51 -6.52
CA ALA A 7 -32.67 -19.12 -6.60
C ALA A 7 -32.02 -18.61 -5.30
N VAL A 8 -32.52 -19.00 -4.12
CA VAL A 8 -31.91 -18.66 -2.83
C VAL A 8 -30.48 -19.23 -2.74
N SER A 9 -30.27 -20.49 -3.11
CA SER A 9 -28.94 -21.11 -3.09
C SER A 9 -27.95 -20.35 -3.99
N PHE A 10 -28.35 -20.03 -5.23
CA PHE A 10 -27.47 -19.31 -6.16
C PHE A 10 -27.25 -17.84 -5.76
N LEU A 11 -28.22 -17.18 -5.11
CA LEU A 11 -28.00 -15.86 -4.52
C LEU A 11 -26.98 -15.91 -3.38
N GLY A 12 -27.01 -16.95 -2.54
CA GLY A 12 -25.98 -17.19 -1.53
C GLY A 12 -24.59 -17.38 -2.15
N LEU A 13 -24.48 -18.15 -3.22
CA LEU A 13 -23.21 -18.33 -3.96
C LEU A 13 -22.74 -17.03 -4.62
N ALA A 14 -23.64 -16.25 -5.19
CA ALA A 14 -23.31 -14.94 -5.75
C ALA A 14 -22.79 -13.98 -4.68
N ALA A 15 -23.42 -13.97 -3.50
CA ALA A 15 -22.96 -13.19 -2.36
C ALA A 15 -21.55 -13.62 -1.91
N ALA A 16 -21.27 -14.93 -1.85
CA ALA A 16 -19.94 -15.45 -1.54
C ALA A 16 -18.88 -15.04 -2.58
N ALA A 17 -19.22 -15.09 -3.87
CA ALA A 17 -18.33 -14.63 -4.94
C ALA A 17 -18.03 -13.13 -4.82
N VAL A 18 -19.06 -12.30 -4.60
CA VAL A 18 -18.89 -10.85 -4.42
C VAL A 18 -18.06 -10.55 -3.17
N ALA A 19 -18.31 -11.23 -2.05
CA ALA A 19 -17.52 -11.06 -0.83
C ALA A 19 -16.04 -11.40 -1.04
N GLY A 20 -15.75 -12.46 -1.81
CA GLY A 20 -14.38 -12.83 -2.18
C GLY A 20 -13.64 -11.81 -3.04
N ILE A 21 -14.37 -10.91 -3.72
CA ILE A 21 -13.82 -9.87 -4.61
C ILE A 21 -13.88 -8.48 -3.96
N HIS A 22 -14.47 -8.34 -2.77
CA HIS A 22 -14.53 -7.08 -2.03
C HIS A 22 -13.19 -6.31 -1.98
N PRO A 23 -12.02 -6.95 -1.73
CA PRO A 23 -10.73 -6.25 -1.70
C PRO A 23 -10.35 -5.58 -3.05
N GLU A 24 -10.81 -6.13 -4.17
CA GLU A 24 -10.55 -5.58 -5.51
C GLU A 24 -11.42 -4.36 -5.78
N VAL A 25 -12.69 -4.40 -5.35
CA VAL A 25 -13.62 -3.27 -5.46
C VAL A 25 -13.18 -2.12 -4.56
N GLU A 26 -12.77 -2.43 -3.33
CA GLU A 26 -12.25 -1.45 -2.40
C GLU A 26 -10.97 -0.80 -2.93
N GLN A 27 -10.07 -1.59 -3.54
CA GLN A 27 -8.87 -1.07 -4.17
C GLN A 27 -9.17 -0.14 -5.34
N LEU A 28 -10.15 -0.51 -6.19
CA LEU A 28 -10.61 0.34 -7.28
C LEU A 28 -11.21 1.65 -6.73
N TRP A 29 -12.02 1.57 -5.67
CA TRP A 29 -12.59 2.74 -5.03
C TRP A 29 -11.51 3.68 -4.47
N ARG A 30 -10.52 3.15 -3.75
CA ARG A 30 -9.40 3.96 -3.23
C ARG A 30 -8.62 4.62 -4.36
N ALA A 31 -8.34 3.90 -5.45
CA ALA A 31 -7.65 4.47 -6.61
C ALA A 31 -8.43 5.60 -7.30
N LEU A 32 -9.76 5.61 -7.18
CA LEU A 32 -10.63 6.68 -7.69
C LEU A 32 -10.79 7.84 -6.70
N ALA A 33 -10.85 7.55 -5.40
CA ALA A 33 -11.17 8.52 -4.36
C ALA A 33 -9.93 9.21 -3.75
N GLN A 34 -8.78 8.53 -3.71
CA GLN A 34 -7.57 8.99 -3.04
C GLN A 34 -6.51 9.47 -4.03
N PRO A 35 -5.74 10.52 -3.71
CA PRO A 35 -4.65 10.98 -4.58
C PRO A 35 -3.48 9.99 -4.61
N TYR A 36 -3.21 9.33 -3.47
CA TYR A 36 -2.26 8.25 -3.33
C TYR A 36 -2.91 7.08 -2.59
N HIS A 37 -2.48 5.86 -2.89
CA HIS A 37 -2.96 4.66 -2.24
C HIS A 37 -1.85 3.61 -2.14
N CYS A 38 -2.14 2.53 -1.43
CA CYS A 38 -1.26 1.38 -1.28
C CYS A 38 -1.86 0.18 -2.03
N GLY A 39 -1.03 -0.76 -2.46
CA GLY A 39 -1.48 -2.00 -3.10
C GLY A 39 -1.40 -2.01 -4.63
N THR A 40 -1.53 -3.21 -5.20
CA THR A 40 -1.45 -3.44 -6.65
C THR A 40 -2.71 -3.00 -7.38
N ALA A 41 -2.64 -2.95 -8.71
CA ALA A 41 -3.81 -2.82 -9.56
C ALA A 41 -4.80 -3.97 -9.30
N PRO A 42 -6.12 -3.71 -9.37
CA PRO A 42 -7.10 -4.75 -9.18
C PRO A 42 -7.02 -5.78 -10.32
N SER A 43 -7.24 -7.05 -9.98
CA SER A 43 -7.22 -8.16 -10.92
C SER A 43 -8.38 -8.00 -11.92
N PRO A 44 -8.13 -7.97 -13.24
CA PRO A 44 -9.19 -7.87 -14.24
C PRO A 44 -10.11 -9.10 -14.18
N LEU A 45 -9.56 -10.27 -13.86
CA LEU A 45 -10.33 -11.50 -13.66
C LEU A 45 -11.27 -11.39 -12.46
N GLY A 46 -10.77 -10.84 -11.33
CA GLY A 46 -11.59 -10.59 -10.15
C GLY A 46 -12.74 -9.64 -10.45
N LEU A 47 -12.45 -8.50 -11.09
CA LEU A 47 -13.48 -7.53 -11.48
C LEU A 47 -14.53 -8.13 -12.44
N ALA A 48 -14.10 -8.90 -13.44
CA ALA A 48 -15.01 -9.58 -14.37
C ALA A 48 -15.91 -10.59 -13.65
N ALA A 49 -15.35 -11.35 -12.70
CA ALA A 49 -16.12 -12.27 -11.87
C ALA A 49 -17.16 -11.55 -11.00
N ALA A 50 -16.83 -10.38 -10.42
CA ALA A 50 -17.78 -9.59 -9.64
C ALA A 50 -18.95 -9.12 -10.50
N LEU A 51 -18.65 -8.57 -11.68
CA LEU A 51 -19.68 -8.14 -12.63
C LEU A 51 -20.58 -9.32 -13.04
N LEU A 52 -19.99 -10.47 -13.35
CA LEU A 52 -20.75 -11.67 -13.74
C LEU A 52 -21.66 -12.16 -12.60
N ALA A 53 -21.16 -12.20 -11.36
CA ALA A 53 -21.95 -12.57 -10.18
C ALA A 53 -23.12 -11.60 -9.95
N LEU A 54 -22.86 -10.29 -10.05
CA LEU A 54 -23.89 -9.25 -9.88
C LEU A 54 -24.98 -9.34 -10.95
N VAL A 55 -24.60 -9.45 -12.22
CA VAL A 55 -25.55 -9.61 -13.33
C VAL A 55 -26.37 -10.90 -13.16
N GLY A 56 -25.72 -12.02 -12.81
CA GLY A 56 -26.40 -13.28 -12.54
C GLY A 56 -27.42 -13.15 -11.40
N ALA A 57 -27.03 -12.52 -10.29
CA ALA A 57 -27.91 -12.29 -9.14
C ALA A 57 -29.12 -11.41 -9.49
N VAL A 58 -28.91 -10.30 -10.22
CA VAL A 58 -29.99 -9.41 -10.67
C VAL A 58 -30.98 -10.15 -11.58
N VAL A 59 -30.48 -10.97 -12.51
CA VAL A 59 -31.34 -11.76 -13.41
C VAL A 59 -32.13 -12.82 -12.63
N LEU A 60 -31.53 -13.49 -11.64
CA LEU A 60 -32.23 -14.43 -10.78
C LEU A 60 -33.32 -13.74 -9.95
N LEU A 61 -33.03 -12.60 -9.33
CA LEU A 61 -33.99 -11.79 -8.58
C LEU A 61 -35.15 -11.33 -9.48
N ALA A 62 -34.85 -10.78 -10.65
CA ALA A 62 -35.87 -10.37 -11.61
C ALA A 62 -36.75 -11.55 -12.08
N SER A 63 -36.16 -12.72 -12.29
CA SER A 63 -36.90 -13.93 -12.66
C SER A 63 -37.84 -14.38 -11.54
N LEU A 64 -37.37 -14.35 -10.29
CA LEU A 64 -38.18 -14.64 -9.10
C LEU A 64 -39.36 -13.68 -8.97
N VAL A 65 -39.12 -12.37 -9.07
CA VAL A 65 -40.16 -11.33 -8.99
C VAL A 65 -41.22 -11.53 -10.08
N ARG A 66 -40.78 -11.87 -11.31
CA ARG A 66 -41.66 -12.17 -12.45
C ARG A 66 -42.28 -13.57 -12.39
N ARG A 67 -42.03 -14.36 -11.33
CA ARG A 67 -42.47 -15.75 -11.16
C ARG A 67 -42.07 -16.69 -12.32
N ARG A 68 -41.01 -16.35 -13.04
CA ARG A 68 -40.45 -17.17 -14.12
C ARG A 68 -39.41 -18.14 -13.58
N SER A 69 -39.14 -19.21 -14.33
CA SER A 69 -38.04 -20.12 -14.01
C SER A 69 -36.71 -19.38 -14.14
N ALA A 70 -35.82 -19.61 -13.18
CA ALA A 70 -34.46 -19.08 -13.21
C ALA A 70 -33.73 -19.59 -14.46
N PRO A 71 -33.15 -18.71 -15.29
CA PRO A 71 -32.38 -19.16 -16.44
C PRO A 71 -31.13 -19.91 -15.98
N LEU A 72 -30.89 -21.11 -16.54
CA LEU A 72 -29.74 -21.95 -16.21
C LEU A 72 -28.41 -21.24 -16.48
N TRP A 73 -28.34 -20.42 -17.54
CA TRP A 73 -27.14 -19.65 -17.87
C TRP A 73 -26.75 -18.67 -16.76
N ALA A 74 -27.70 -18.07 -16.04
CA ALA A 74 -27.40 -17.15 -14.95
C ALA A 74 -26.82 -17.89 -13.74
N SER A 75 -27.34 -19.08 -13.47
CA SER A 75 -26.84 -19.96 -12.42
C SER A 75 -25.42 -20.47 -12.75
N GLY A 76 -25.20 -20.87 -14.00
CA GLY A 76 -23.87 -21.25 -14.50
C GLY A 76 -22.87 -20.09 -14.43
N GLY A 77 -23.29 -18.87 -14.79
CA GLY A 77 -22.46 -17.67 -14.68
C GLY A 77 -22.01 -17.38 -13.24
N ILE A 78 -22.90 -17.56 -12.25
CA ILE A 78 -22.55 -17.40 -10.83
C ILE A 78 -21.51 -18.44 -10.38
N LEU A 79 -21.61 -19.69 -10.84
CA LEU A 79 -20.60 -20.71 -10.52
C LEU A 79 -19.24 -20.39 -11.12
N VAL A 80 -19.22 -19.94 -12.37
CA VAL A 80 -17.99 -19.47 -13.04
C VAL A 80 -17.40 -18.29 -12.25
N ALA A 81 -18.21 -17.31 -11.88
CA ALA A 81 -17.77 -16.18 -11.09
C ALA A 81 -17.18 -16.59 -9.73
N LEU A 82 -17.81 -17.54 -9.04
CA LEU A 82 -17.29 -18.07 -7.77
C LEU A 82 -15.94 -18.77 -7.96
N ALA A 83 -15.82 -19.63 -8.97
CA ALA A 83 -14.56 -20.30 -9.27
C ALA A 83 -13.45 -19.29 -9.65
N SER A 84 -13.77 -18.29 -10.47
CA SER A 84 -12.83 -17.23 -10.84
C SER A 84 -12.44 -16.35 -9.65
N SER A 85 -13.37 -16.04 -8.74
CA SER A 85 -13.09 -15.34 -7.48
C SER A 85 -12.06 -16.11 -6.66
N LEU A 86 -12.27 -17.41 -6.46
CA LEU A 86 -11.33 -18.26 -5.72
C LEU A 86 -9.96 -18.32 -6.41
N ALA A 87 -9.91 -18.40 -7.74
CA ALA A 87 -8.67 -18.38 -8.49
C ALA A 87 -7.92 -17.02 -8.40
N ALA A 88 -8.65 -15.93 -8.19
CA ALA A 88 -8.07 -14.59 -8.04
C ALA A 88 -7.50 -14.33 -6.63
N GLN A 89 -7.89 -15.13 -5.62
CA GLN A 89 -7.42 -15.04 -4.24
C GLN A 89 -5.97 -15.56 -4.12
N GLY A 90 -5.00 -14.72 -4.49
CA GLY A 90 -3.57 -15.04 -4.38
C GLY A 90 -2.66 -13.82 -4.22
N HIS A 91 -3.20 -12.60 -4.10
CA HIS A 91 -2.42 -11.36 -4.18
C HIS A 91 -2.51 -10.54 -2.89
N ASP A 92 -1.57 -10.80 -1.99
CA ASP A 92 -1.03 -9.94 -0.91
C ASP A 92 -1.94 -8.81 -0.41
N VAL A 93 -3.01 -9.17 0.32
CA VAL A 93 -4.00 -8.24 0.89
C VAL A 93 -3.39 -7.33 1.97
N SER A 94 -2.40 -7.84 2.71
CA SER A 94 -1.72 -7.16 3.82
C SER A 94 -0.98 -5.88 3.39
N ARG A 95 -0.48 -5.85 2.14
CA ARG A 95 0.24 -4.70 1.56
C ARG A 95 -0.69 -3.61 1.03
N ARG A 96 -2.00 -3.79 1.13
CA ARG A 96 -3.02 -2.85 0.65
C ARG A 96 -3.55 -1.96 1.79
N SER A 97 -2.83 -1.79 2.89
CA SER A 97 -3.21 -0.86 3.96
C SER A 97 -2.20 0.29 4.08
N ALA A 98 -2.70 1.48 4.46
CA ALA A 98 -1.85 2.65 4.68
C ALA A 98 -0.81 2.36 5.77
N ALA A 99 -1.22 1.75 6.88
CA ALA A 99 -0.32 1.34 7.95
C ALA A 99 0.77 0.37 7.48
N GLY A 100 0.42 -0.64 6.67
CA GLY A 100 1.39 -1.58 6.12
C GLY A 100 2.38 -0.94 5.14
N ALA A 101 1.90 -0.02 4.29
CA ALA A 101 2.77 0.73 3.38
C ALA A 101 3.70 1.69 4.13
N ASN A 102 3.19 2.37 5.16
CA ASN A 102 3.98 3.24 6.03
C ASN A 102 5.04 2.45 6.79
N ALA A 103 4.70 1.25 7.30
CA ALA A 103 5.65 0.37 7.96
C ALA A 103 6.77 -0.12 7.02
N LEU A 104 6.44 -0.48 5.78
CA LEU A 104 7.45 -0.82 4.76
C LEU A 104 8.35 0.38 4.46
N PHE A 105 7.78 1.60 4.38
CA PHE A 105 8.58 2.80 4.16
C PHE A 105 9.52 3.11 5.32
N LEU A 106 9.08 2.93 6.58
CA LEU A 106 9.95 3.05 7.75
C LEU A 106 11.07 2.01 7.74
N ALA A 107 10.81 0.79 7.25
CA ALA A 107 11.86 -0.20 7.04
C ALA A 107 12.88 0.25 5.97
N THR A 108 12.44 0.81 4.85
CA THR A 108 13.35 1.47 3.87
C THR A 108 14.14 2.61 4.52
N GLY A 109 13.49 3.41 5.38
CA GLY A 109 14.12 4.49 6.14
C GLY A 109 15.21 4.00 7.09
N ARG A 110 15.02 2.83 7.72
CA ARG A 110 16.05 2.18 8.54
C ARG A 110 17.24 1.73 7.69
N GLU A 111 17.01 1.14 6.52
CA GLU A 111 18.07 0.73 5.59
C GLU A 111 18.85 1.94 5.04
N LEU A 112 18.23 3.11 4.93
CA LEU A 112 18.94 4.38 4.66
C LEU A 112 19.73 4.87 5.89
N PHE A 113 19.13 4.79 7.08
CA PHE A 113 19.72 5.31 8.32
C PHE A 113 21.02 4.60 8.70
N LEU A 114 21.04 3.26 8.65
CA LEU A 114 22.18 2.45 9.08
C LEU A 114 23.51 2.83 8.40
N PRO A 115 23.62 2.88 7.06
CA PRO A 115 24.87 3.26 6.39
C PRO A 115 25.25 4.72 6.66
N MET A 116 24.28 5.64 6.71
CA MET A 116 24.54 7.06 6.97
C MET A 116 25.04 7.31 8.39
N ASN A 117 24.45 6.62 9.36
CA ASN A 117 24.94 6.64 10.73
C ASN A 117 26.31 5.95 10.82
N GLY A 118 26.56 4.89 10.05
CA GLY A 118 27.89 4.29 9.92
C GLY A 118 28.94 5.29 9.41
N THR A 119 28.62 6.04 8.35
CA THR A 119 29.48 7.13 7.85
C THR A 119 29.73 8.19 8.92
N LEU A 120 28.69 8.61 9.65
CA LEU A 120 28.80 9.56 10.76
C LEU A 120 29.78 9.08 11.84
N GLN A 121 29.65 7.83 12.30
CA GLN A 121 30.52 7.30 13.36
C GLN A 121 31.96 7.09 12.87
N GLN A 122 32.17 6.73 11.60
CA GLN A 122 33.50 6.50 11.04
C GLN A 122 34.27 7.79 10.72
N HIS A 123 33.59 8.81 10.20
CA HIS A 123 34.23 10.03 9.70
C HIS A 123 34.00 11.24 10.60
N GLY A 124 33.11 11.16 11.58
CA GLY A 124 32.71 12.27 12.43
C GLY A 124 31.69 13.22 11.79
N GLU A 125 31.36 13.02 10.51
CA GLU A 125 30.42 13.87 9.76
C GLU A 125 29.58 13.05 8.77
N VAL A 126 28.38 13.57 8.44
CA VAL A 126 27.55 13.05 7.34
C VAL A 126 27.61 13.94 6.10
N PRO A 127 27.34 13.38 4.91
CA PRO A 127 27.21 14.17 3.68
C PRO A 127 26.14 15.26 3.81
N ARG A 128 26.48 16.49 3.40
CA ARG A 128 25.54 17.61 3.33
C ARG A 128 24.79 17.67 2.00
N ASP A 129 25.30 16.99 0.98
CA ASP A 129 24.71 17.00 -0.35
C ASP A 129 23.51 16.03 -0.42
N LEU A 130 22.37 16.52 -0.90
CA LEU A 130 21.19 15.66 -1.05
C LEU A 130 21.39 14.54 -2.09
N ALA A 131 22.39 14.64 -2.97
CA ALA A 131 22.66 13.62 -3.97
C ALA A 131 23.14 12.31 -3.31
N ALA A 132 24.07 12.36 -2.35
CA ALA A 132 24.50 11.18 -1.58
C ALA A 132 23.32 10.51 -0.87
N TRP A 133 22.44 11.29 -0.23
CA TRP A 133 21.24 10.77 0.41
C TRP A 133 20.28 10.10 -0.59
N SER A 134 20.07 10.71 -1.76
CA SER A 134 19.20 10.16 -2.79
C SER A 134 19.72 8.82 -3.35
N GLN A 135 21.05 8.70 -3.53
CA GLN A 135 21.68 7.46 -3.98
C GLN A 135 21.55 6.36 -2.92
N ALA A 136 21.75 6.68 -1.65
CA ALA A 136 21.57 5.72 -0.57
C ALA A 136 20.11 5.30 -0.42
N LEU A 137 19.15 6.22 -0.59
CA LEU A 137 17.73 5.89 -0.58
C LEU A 137 17.35 4.97 -1.75
N ALA A 138 17.89 5.21 -2.94
CA ALA A 138 17.68 4.34 -4.09
C ALA A 138 18.16 2.90 -3.81
N LYS A 139 19.36 2.74 -3.22
CA LYS A 139 19.87 1.43 -2.79
C LYS A 139 18.98 0.77 -1.74
N ALA A 140 18.55 1.52 -0.73
CA ALA A 140 17.64 1.01 0.30
C ALA A 140 16.29 0.55 -0.29
N ALA A 141 15.78 1.25 -1.30
CA ALA A 141 14.53 0.93 -1.98
C ALA A 141 14.62 -0.34 -2.86
N GLU A 142 15.83 -0.75 -3.29
CA GLU A 142 16.05 -2.04 -3.97
C GLU A 142 15.84 -3.22 -3.00
N THR A 143 16.23 -3.06 -1.73
CA THR A 143 16.07 -4.09 -0.70
C THR A 143 14.64 -4.14 -0.16
N VAL A 144 14.07 -2.98 0.15
CA VAL A 144 12.71 -2.86 0.68
C VAL A 144 11.90 -1.92 -0.22
N PRO A 145 11.11 -2.47 -1.18
CA PRO A 145 10.43 -1.65 -2.16
C PRO A 145 9.25 -0.90 -1.56
N LEU A 146 9.14 0.37 -1.93
CA LEU A 146 8.01 1.24 -1.60
C LEU A 146 6.69 0.68 -2.15
N ALA A 147 5.65 0.76 -1.30
CA ALA A 147 4.32 0.26 -1.62
C ALA A 147 3.35 1.35 -2.11
N TYR A 148 3.77 2.63 -2.15
CA TYR A 148 2.90 3.73 -2.55
C TYR A 148 2.67 3.78 -4.05
N ARG A 149 1.44 4.15 -4.40
CA ARG A 149 0.96 4.31 -5.77
C ARG A 149 0.21 5.62 -5.91
N GLY A 150 0.38 6.28 -7.05
CA GLY A 150 -0.43 7.43 -7.43
C GLY A 150 -1.70 7.00 -8.18
N ARG A 151 -2.41 8.00 -8.71
CA ARG A 151 -3.50 7.78 -9.66
C ARG A 151 -3.00 6.90 -10.82
N LEU A 152 -3.81 5.94 -11.26
CA LEU A 152 -3.48 4.93 -12.29
C LEU A 152 -2.47 3.85 -11.85
N PHE A 153 -2.25 3.63 -10.55
CA PHE A 153 -1.36 2.57 -10.04
C PHE A 153 0.13 2.70 -10.42
N ALA A 154 0.54 3.89 -10.89
CA ALA A 154 1.96 4.20 -11.10
C ALA A 154 2.71 4.17 -9.77
N ARG A 155 3.94 3.63 -9.77
CA ARG A 155 4.82 3.66 -8.59
C ARG A 155 5.14 5.11 -8.25
N VAL A 156 5.09 5.45 -6.96
CA VAL A 156 5.67 6.70 -6.46
C VAL A 156 7.12 6.40 -6.17
N GLU A 157 8.01 7.15 -6.83
CA GLU A 157 9.44 6.99 -6.63
C GLU A 157 9.87 7.57 -5.27
N PRO A 158 10.78 6.88 -4.55
CA PRO A 158 11.39 7.43 -3.35
C PRO A 158 12.09 8.75 -3.68
N SER A 159 12.00 9.72 -2.79
CA SER A 159 12.75 10.97 -2.94
C SER A 159 13.30 11.47 -1.62
N VAL A 160 14.31 12.34 -1.71
CA VAL A 160 14.91 13.00 -0.56
C VAL A 160 14.71 14.50 -0.70
N ALA A 161 14.39 15.17 0.40
CA ALA A 161 14.32 16.61 0.48
C ALA A 161 15.00 17.13 1.74
N SER A 162 15.58 18.33 1.67
CA SER A 162 16.07 19.01 2.87
C SER A 162 14.92 19.65 3.65
N GLY A 163 15.08 19.69 4.97
CA GLY A 163 14.19 20.38 5.90
C GLY A 163 13.47 19.44 6.86
N GLU A 164 12.63 20.01 7.71
CA GLU A 164 11.89 19.25 8.72
C GLU A 164 10.38 19.21 8.45
N GLU A 165 9.88 20.15 7.64
CA GLU A 165 8.45 20.29 7.34
C GLU A 165 8.06 19.54 6.07
N GLN A 166 6.83 19.01 6.08
CA GLN A 166 6.29 18.26 4.95
C GLN A 166 6.17 19.10 3.68
N GLY A 167 5.59 20.30 3.75
CA GLY A 167 5.14 21.05 2.57
C GLY A 167 4.27 20.21 1.62
N ASP A 168 4.44 20.42 0.31
CA ASP A 168 3.72 19.70 -0.76
C ASP A 168 4.43 18.40 -1.20
N ARG A 169 5.24 17.78 -0.33
CA ARG A 169 6.05 16.63 -0.69
C ARG A 169 5.17 15.37 -0.88
N PRO A 170 5.45 14.55 -1.90
CA PRO A 170 4.72 13.31 -2.12
C PRO A 170 5.05 12.26 -1.04
N PRO A 171 4.20 11.24 -0.85
CA PRO A 171 4.55 10.11 0.00
C PRO A 171 5.77 9.35 -0.54
N GLY A 172 6.55 8.74 0.35
CA GLY A 172 7.85 8.16 -0.01
C GLY A 172 9.00 9.17 0.00
N THR A 173 8.75 10.41 0.42
CA THR A 173 9.79 11.41 0.64
C THR A 173 10.42 11.26 2.02
N VAL A 174 11.74 11.17 2.08
CA VAL A 174 12.51 11.30 3.33
C VAL A 174 12.98 12.75 3.46
N LEU A 175 12.56 13.40 4.54
CA LEU A 175 13.03 14.72 4.91
C LEU A 175 14.30 14.57 5.73
N VAL A 176 15.38 15.19 5.26
CA VAL A 176 16.70 15.13 5.88
C VAL A 176 17.03 16.51 6.43
N ALA A 177 17.29 16.57 7.74
CA ALA A 177 17.89 17.75 8.36
C ALA A 177 19.27 17.36 8.87
N VAL A 178 20.31 18.01 8.36
CA VAL A 178 21.69 17.84 8.82
C VAL A 178 22.04 19.02 9.71
N GLY A 179 22.60 18.76 10.89
CA GLY A 179 23.04 19.80 11.82
C GLY A 179 24.10 20.71 11.19
N PRO A 180 24.28 21.94 11.69
CA PRO A 180 25.19 22.93 11.10
C PRO A 180 26.65 22.44 11.03
N ASP A 181 27.03 21.60 11.98
CA ASP A 181 28.38 21.01 12.08
C ASP A 181 28.49 19.64 11.40
N ALA A 182 27.42 19.14 10.77
CA ALA A 182 27.32 17.80 10.17
C ALA A 182 27.60 16.60 11.11
N VAL A 183 27.75 16.85 12.41
CA VAL A 183 27.92 15.82 13.46
C VAL A 183 26.59 15.21 13.94
N SER A 184 25.48 15.63 13.36
CA SER A 184 24.15 15.09 13.63
C SER A 184 23.24 15.22 12.41
N PHE A 185 22.25 14.35 12.33
CA PHE A 185 21.18 14.44 11.35
C PHE A 185 19.89 13.84 11.88
N SER A 186 18.77 14.24 11.28
CA SER A 186 17.48 13.62 11.47
C SER A 186 16.80 13.27 10.16
N LEU A 187 16.05 12.17 10.20
CA LEU A 187 15.21 11.69 9.12
C LEU A 187 13.76 11.69 9.57
N ARG A 188 12.90 12.40 8.83
CA ARG A 188 11.44 12.32 8.97
C ARG A 188 10.84 11.76 7.70
N PHE A 189 9.67 11.13 7.83
CA PHE A 189 9.11 10.33 6.75
C PHE A 189 7.74 10.88 6.34
N VAL A 190 7.57 11.15 5.05
CA VAL A 190 6.26 11.49 4.46
C VAL A 190 5.62 10.21 3.94
N GLY A 191 4.60 9.71 4.64
CA GLY A 191 3.81 8.56 4.21
C GLY A 191 2.42 8.99 3.74
N ILE A 192 1.44 8.10 3.86
CA ILE A 192 0.03 8.40 3.57
C ILE A 192 -0.84 8.28 4.83
N ASP A 193 -1.83 9.16 4.95
CA ASP A 193 -2.88 9.06 5.96
C ASP A 193 -4.02 8.11 5.53
N GLY A 194 -5.08 8.01 6.34
CA GLY A 194 -6.25 7.16 6.05
C GLY A 194 -7.02 7.60 4.80
N ASP A 195 -6.92 8.87 4.42
CA ASP A 195 -7.55 9.46 3.23
C ASP A 195 -6.63 9.39 2.00
N GLY A 196 -5.44 8.81 2.14
CA GLY A 196 -4.44 8.69 1.07
C GLY A 196 -3.75 10.01 0.73
N ARG A 197 -3.78 10.99 1.62
CA ARG A 197 -3.04 12.25 1.48
C ARG A 197 -1.62 12.10 2.04
N PRO A 198 -0.64 12.82 1.49
CA PRO A 198 0.70 12.83 2.07
C PRO A 198 0.63 13.40 3.49
N ALA A 199 1.28 12.72 4.43
CA ALA A 199 1.33 13.13 5.83
C ALA A 199 2.67 12.74 6.46
N LEU A 200 3.19 13.56 7.38
CA LEU A 200 4.30 13.15 8.23
C LEU A 200 3.88 11.97 9.10
N LEU A 201 4.68 10.90 9.04
CA LEU A 201 4.44 9.74 9.87
C LEU A 201 4.59 10.13 11.34
N SER A 202 3.60 9.70 12.13
CA SER A 202 3.54 9.94 13.56
C SER A 202 3.30 8.62 14.28
N ASP A 203 3.79 8.52 15.51
CA ASP A 203 3.54 7.39 16.39
C ASP A 203 2.10 7.40 16.94
N GLU A 204 1.76 6.41 17.76
CA GLU A 204 0.43 6.28 18.37
C GLU A 204 0.08 7.46 19.30
N ARG A 205 1.06 8.26 19.72
CA ARG A 205 0.90 9.43 20.57
C ARG A 205 0.79 10.72 19.77
N GLY A 206 0.86 10.64 18.44
CA GLY A 206 0.87 11.79 17.53
C GLY A 206 2.21 12.51 17.45
N ALA A 207 3.28 11.96 18.01
CA ALA A 207 4.63 12.50 17.85
C ALA A 207 5.21 12.06 16.51
N ALA A 208 5.90 12.94 15.79
CA ALA A 208 6.49 12.59 14.50
C ALA A 208 7.52 11.47 14.65
N VAL A 209 7.45 10.47 13.79
CA VAL A 209 8.45 9.41 13.71
C VAL A 209 9.72 9.99 13.10
N GLU A 210 10.79 9.95 13.88
CA GLU A 210 12.07 10.54 13.53
C GLU A 210 13.21 9.58 13.87
N LEU A 211 14.14 9.40 12.93
CA LEU A 211 15.40 8.71 13.20
C LEU A 211 16.51 9.75 13.32
N ARG A 212 17.20 9.78 14.46
CA ARG A 212 18.28 10.73 14.74
C ARG A 212 19.62 10.01 14.80
N GLY A 213 20.58 10.51 14.06
CA GLY A 213 21.98 10.14 14.17
C GLY A 213 22.74 11.27 14.86
N VAL A 214 23.54 10.94 15.87
CA VAL A 214 24.43 11.88 16.55
C VAL A 214 25.79 11.20 16.67
N PHE A 215 26.85 11.93 16.35
CA PHE A 215 28.20 11.43 16.52
C PHE A 215 28.46 11.15 18.00
N ASN A 216 28.93 9.95 18.32
CA ASN A 216 29.31 9.59 19.68
C ASN A 216 30.75 9.03 19.67
N PRO A 217 31.72 9.79 20.21
CA PRO A 217 33.14 9.42 20.14
C PRO A 217 33.47 8.14 20.93
N ASP A 218 32.61 7.73 21.87
CA ASP A 218 32.79 6.52 22.67
C ASP A 218 32.24 5.26 21.98
N THR A 219 31.65 5.39 20.78
CA THR A 219 31.13 4.24 20.03
C THR A 219 32.29 3.48 19.41
N PRO A 220 32.49 2.18 19.75
CA PRO A 220 33.53 1.40 19.10
C PRO A 220 33.29 1.34 17.58
N PRO A 221 34.35 1.36 16.76
CA PRO A 221 34.21 1.29 15.31
C PRO A 221 33.45 0.02 14.93
N GLN A 222 32.41 0.15 14.11
CA GLN A 222 31.67 -1.00 13.61
C GLN A 222 32.61 -1.81 12.70
N SER A 223 32.99 -3.00 13.15
CA SER A 223 33.72 -3.98 12.36
C SER A 223 32.82 -4.42 11.21
N GLY A 224 33.13 -3.98 10.00
CA GLY A 224 32.48 -4.45 8.78
C GLY A 224 32.92 -5.86 8.45
N ASP A 225 31.95 -6.75 8.22
CA ASP A 225 32.13 -7.98 7.45
C ASP A 225 32.06 -7.67 5.94
#